data_AF-A0A9Q6WR50-F1
#
_entry.id   AF-A0A9Q6WR50-F1
#
_cell.length_a   1.000
_cell.length_b   1.000
_cell.length_c   1.000
_cell.angle_alpha   90.00
_cell.angle_beta   90.00
_cell.angle_gamma   90.00
#
_symmetry.space_group_name_H-M   'P 1'
#
loop_
_entity.id
_entity.type
_entity.pdbx_description
1 polymer ?
#
loop_
_entity_poly.entity_id
_entity_poly.type
_entity_poly.pdbx_seq_one_letter_code
_entity_poly.pdbx_strand_id
1 'polypeptide(L)'
;MDSRDVQICNEIGQLLYSAAPDEAKIIVMQADLSDEDDHAQFSFDFVDGIGNESWFADGANVNRQLLDLLVEHRRFFVSKNQPRWKR
;
A
#
# COMPACT_ATOMS: atom_id res chain seq x y z
N MET A 1 -17.73 -7.27 12.92
CA MET A 1 -16.54 -7.93 12.34
C MET A 1 -16.27 -7.20 11.06
N ASP A 2 -15.12 -6.54 10.95
CA ASP A 2 -14.81 -5.73 9.76
C ASP A 2 -14.64 -6.62 8.53
N SER A 3 -14.93 -6.09 7.34
CA SER A 3 -14.75 -6.81 6.08
C SER A 3 -13.26 -7.03 5.79
N ARG A 4 -12.94 -8.04 4.96
CA ARG A 4 -11.54 -8.41 4.68
C ARG A 4 -10.76 -7.27 4.01
N ASP A 5 -11.40 -6.45 3.18
CA ASP A 5 -10.78 -5.26 2.60
C ASP A 5 -10.35 -4.24 3.67
N VAL A 6 -11.18 -4.00 4.68
CA VAL A 6 -10.83 -3.10 5.80
C VAL A 6 -9.64 -3.64 6.59
N GLN A 7 -9.60 -4.96 6.82
CA GLN A 7 -8.47 -5.61 7.49
C GLN A 7 -7.18 -5.45 6.69
N ILE A 8 -7.23 -5.69 5.37
CA ILE A 8 -6.06 -5.53 4.49
C ILE A 8 -5.59 -4.07 4.46
N CYS A 9 -6.50 -3.10 4.36
CA CYS A 9 -6.15 -1.68 4.42
C CYS A 9 -5.47 -1.30 5.75
N ASN A 10 -5.92 -1.87 6.88
CA ASN A 10 -5.27 -1.67 8.17
C ASN A 10 -3.87 -2.30 8.23
N GLU A 11 -3.69 -3.51 7.68
CA GLU A 11 -2.39 -4.18 7.58
C GLU A 11 -1.41 -3.37 6.71
N ILE A 12 -1.85 -2.86 5.56
CA ILE A 12 -1.09 -1.93 4.71
C ILE A 12 -0.72 -0.66 5.48
N GLY A 13 -1.70 -0.04 6.16
CA GLY A 13 -1.48 1.17 6.93
C GLY A 13 -0.43 0.99 8.04
N GLN A 14 -0.46 -0.14 8.74
CA GLN A 14 0.55 -0.47 9.76
C GLN A 14 1.94 -0.65 9.16
N LEU A 15 2.06 -1.30 8.00
CA LEU A 15 3.35 -1.44 7.30
C LEU A 15 3.91 -0.08 6.90
N LEU A 16 3.09 0.77 6.30
CA LEU A 16 3.48 2.12 5.88
C LEU A 16 3.90 2.97 7.08
N TYR A 17 3.11 2.96 8.15
CA TYR A 17 3.42 3.69 9.38
C TYR A 17 4.75 3.25 10.00
N SER A 18 5.02 1.94 10.01
CA SER A 18 6.24 1.39 10.61
C SER A 18 7.50 1.67 9.76
N ALA A 19 7.33 1.95 8.46
CA ALA A 19 8.41 2.21 7.53
C ALA A 19 8.68 3.71 7.30
N ALA A 20 7.72 4.57 7.62
CA ALA A 20 7.82 5.99 7.39
C ALA A 20 8.79 6.69 8.37
N PRO A 21 9.36 7.83 7.97
CA PRO A 21 10.14 8.69 8.88
C PRO A 21 9.31 9.18 10.08
N ASP A 22 9.96 9.40 11.23
CA ASP A 22 9.31 9.84 12.46
C ASP A 22 8.60 11.21 12.31
N GLU A 23 9.13 12.07 11.45
CA GLU A 23 8.60 13.39 11.14
C GLU A 23 7.35 13.37 10.24
N ALA A 24 7.01 12.22 9.65
CA ALA A 24 5.88 12.09 8.74
C ALA A 24 4.55 12.35 9.44
N LYS A 25 3.74 13.24 8.84
CA LYS A 25 2.35 13.50 9.24
C LYS A 25 1.35 12.85 8.29
N ILE A 26 1.69 12.80 7.01
CA ILE A 26 0.91 12.14 5.97
C ILE A 26 1.86 11.22 5.23
N ILE A 27 1.45 9.99 5.00
CA ILE A 27 2.18 9.01 4.19
C ILE A 27 1.35 8.75 2.95
N VAL A 28 1.98 8.88 1.78
CA VAL A 28 1.36 8.60 0.48
C VAL A 28 2.14 7.44 -0.14
N MET A 29 1.46 6.33 -0.35
CA MET A 29 1.99 5.23 -1.15
C MET A 29 1.20 5.18 -2.46
N GLN A 30 1.93 5.14 -3.58
CA GLN A 30 1.38 4.79 -4.87
C GLN A 30 1.91 3.43 -5.28
N ALA A 31 1.03 2.60 -5.82
CA ALA A 31 1.37 1.24 -6.24
C ALA A 31 0.82 0.97 -7.63
N ASP A 32 1.67 0.47 -8.51
CA ASP A 32 1.32 -0.05 -9.83
C ASP A 32 1.48 -1.58 -9.83
N LEU A 33 0.38 -2.30 -9.56
CA LEU A 33 0.35 -3.76 -9.48
C LEU A 33 0.07 -4.40 -10.84
N SER A 34 0.86 -5.39 -11.24
CA SER A 34 0.78 -6.10 -12.52
C SER A 34 -0.54 -6.79 -12.76
N ASP A 35 -0.91 -6.97 -14.03
CA ASP A 35 -2.11 -7.72 -14.40
C ASP A 35 -2.00 -9.19 -13.98
N GLU A 36 -0.79 -9.72 -13.94
CA GLU A 36 -0.43 -11.09 -13.56
C GLU A 36 -0.37 -11.33 -12.04
N ASP A 37 -0.53 -10.29 -11.22
CA ASP A 37 -0.43 -10.36 -9.75
C ASP A 37 0.96 -10.79 -9.22
N ASP A 38 2.02 -10.63 -10.02
CA ASP A 38 3.37 -11.15 -9.74
C ASP A 38 4.41 -10.07 -9.42
N HIS A 39 4.16 -8.81 -9.77
CA HIS A 39 5.05 -7.69 -9.51
C HIS A 39 4.26 -6.41 -9.25
N ALA A 40 4.85 -5.51 -8.47
CA ALA A 40 4.33 -4.15 -8.28
C ALA A 40 5.48 -3.14 -8.23
N GLN A 41 5.25 -1.96 -8.80
CA GLN A 41 6.11 -0.80 -8.60
C GLN A 41 5.51 0.06 -7.49
N PHE A 42 6.35 0.52 -6.56
CA PHE A 42 5.93 1.35 -5.44
C PHE A 42 6.70 2.67 -5.43
N SER A 43 6.00 3.75 -5.06
CA SER A 43 6.60 5.01 -4.62
C SER A 43 6.03 5.40 -3.26
N PHE A 44 6.88 6.02 -2.46
CA PHE A 44 6.57 6.40 -1.09
C PHE A 44 7.00 7.84 -0.85
N ASP A 45 6.00 8.67 -0.57
CA ASP A 45 6.16 10.08 -0.25
C ASP A 45 5.58 10.35 1.15
N PHE A 46 6.07 11.38 1.80
CA PHE A 46 5.51 11.86 3.05
C PHE A 46 5.45 13.38 3.08
N VAL A 47 4.53 13.88 3.90
CA VAL A 47 4.43 15.30 4.26
C VAL A 47 4.84 15.46 5.71
N ASP A 48 5.79 16.35 6.00
CA ASP A 48 6.27 16.62 7.36
C ASP A 48 5.32 17.54 8.17
N GLY A 49 5.69 17.83 9.41
CA GLY A 49 4.92 18.68 10.32
C GLY A 49 4.79 20.16 9.92
N ILE A 50 5.57 20.63 8.95
CA ILE A 50 5.53 22.00 8.43
C ILE A 50 5.04 22.06 6.98
N GLY A 51 4.63 20.92 6.41
CA GLY A 51 4.01 20.82 5.09
C GLY A 51 4.97 20.55 3.94
N ASN A 52 6.24 20.19 4.19
CA ASN A 52 7.15 19.82 3.12
C ASN A 52 6.91 18.39 2.65
N GLU A 53 6.95 18.20 1.34
CA GLU A 53 6.89 16.90 0.69
C GLU A 53 8.29 16.35 0.44
N SER A 54 8.50 15.07 0.76
CA SER A 54 9.75 14.36 0.47
C SER A 54 9.47 12.88 0.23
N TRP A 55 10.35 12.24 -0.56
CA TRP A 55 10.30 10.80 -0.79
C TRP A 55 11.08 10.06 0.31
N PHE A 56 10.75 8.79 0.53
CA PHE A 56 11.55 7.89 1.35
C PHE A 56 11.71 6.53 0.68
N ALA A 57 12.85 5.88 0.92
CA ALA A 57 13.07 4.52 0.46
C ALA A 57 12.44 3.55 1.48
N ASP A 58 11.66 2.59 0.98
CA ASP A 58 11.28 1.45 1.80
C ASP A 58 12.46 0.48 1.99
N GLY A 59 12.33 -0.41 2.97
CA GLY A 59 13.16 -1.61 3.01
C GLY A 59 12.52 -2.72 2.19
N ALA A 60 13.30 -3.46 1.39
CA ALA A 60 12.84 -4.51 0.47
C ALA A 60 11.83 -5.54 1.04
N ASN A 61 11.79 -5.73 2.37
CA ASN A 61 10.83 -6.59 3.04
C ASN A 61 9.39 -6.00 3.08
N VAL A 62 9.25 -4.68 3.05
CA VAL A 62 7.96 -3.98 3.04
C VAL A 62 7.29 -4.14 1.67
N ASN A 63 8.02 -3.89 0.58
CA ASN A 63 7.56 -4.12 -0.80
C ASN A 63 6.95 -5.51 -1.05
N ARG A 64 7.57 -6.58 -0.52
CA ARG A 64 7.04 -7.94 -0.67
C ARG A 64 5.70 -8.13 0.04
N GLN A 65 5.59 -7.64 1.28
CA GLN A 65 4.35 -7.74 2.05
C GLN A 65 3.24 -6.88 1.44
N LEU A 66 3.58 -5.69 0.94
CA LEU A 66 2.63 -4.84 0.22
C LEU A 66 2.11 -5.51 -1.05
N LEU A 67 2.97 -6.19 -1.81
CA LEU A 67 2.56 -6.98 -2.98
C LEU A 67 1.53 -8.04 -2.60
N ASP A 68 1.82 -8.86 -1.59
CA ASP A 68 0.92 -9.93 -1.14
C ASP A 68 -0.45 -9.38 -0.71
N LEU A 69 -0.46 -8.27 0.05
CA LEU A 69 -1.68 -7.62 0.52
C LEU A 69 -2.49 -6.99 -0.61
N LEU A 70 -1.86 -6.32 -1.58
CA LEU A 70 -2.55 -5.72 -2.71
C LEU A 70 -3.17 -6.78 -3.63
N VAL A 71 -2.47 -7.89 -3.86
CA VAL A 71 -3.00 -9.04 -4.60
C VAL A 71 -4.20 -9.64 -3.88
N GLU A 72 -4.13 -9.80 -2.56
CA GLU A 72 -5.25 -10.28 -1.77
C GLU A 72 -6.44 -9.33 -1.84
N HIS A 73 -6.21 -8.03 -1.71
CA HIS A 73 -7.25 -7.00 -1.77
C HIS A 73 -7.95 -7.03 -3.14
N ARG A 74 -7.19 -7.17 -4.25
CA ARG A 74 -7.74 -7.28 -5.60
C ARG A 74 -8.59 -8.55 -5.75
N ARG A 75 -8.05 -9.69 -5.32
CA ARG A 75 -8.75 -10.99 -5.36
C ARG A 75 -10.03 -10.96 -4.54
N PHE A 76 -10.03 -10.29 -3.39
CA PHE A 76 -11.23 -10.11 -2.57
C PHE A 76 -12.33 -9.42 -3.36
N PHE A 77 -12.08 -8.26 -3.99
CA PHE A 77 -13.10 -7.55 -4.77
C PHE A 77 -13.55 -8.31 -6.02
N VAL A 78 -12.63 -8.99 -6.72
CA VAL A 78 -12.98 -9.86 -7.85
C VAL A 78 -13.91 -10.99 -7.41
N SER A 79 -13.67 -11.60 -6.24
CA SER A 79 -14.55 -12.63 -5.67
C SER A 79 -15.95 -12.11 -5.31
N LYS A 80 -16.12 -10.78 -5.23
CA LYS A 80 -17.39 -10.09 -5.02
C LYS A 80 -18.00 -9.53 -6.31
N ASN A 81 -17.61 -10.06 -7.47
CA ASN A 81 -18.06 -9.64 -8.80
C ASN A 81 -17.73 -8.18 -9.16
N GLN A 82 -16.73 -7.57 -8.52
CA GLN A 82 -16.19 -6.30 -8.99
C GLN A 82 -15.12 -6.53 -10.08
N PRO A 83 -14.97 -5.60 -11.03
CA PRO A 83 -13.87 -5.67 -11.99
C PRO A 83 -12.52 -5.55 -11.27
N ARG A 84 -11.48 -6.13 -11.86
CA ARG A 84 -10.09 -5.85 -11.46
C ARG A 84 -9.85 -4.34 -11.57
N TRP A 85 -9.18 -3.73 -10.59
CA TRP A 85 -8.75 -2.33 -10.73
C TRP A 85 -7.74 -2.22 -11.87
N LYS A 86 -7.75 -1.09 -12.57
CA LYS A 86 -6.85 -0.82 -13.69
C LYS A 86 -5.66 0.01 -13.19
N ARG A 87 -4.51 -0.20 -13.84
CA ARG A 87 -3.35 0.69 -13.75
C ARG A 87 -3.70 2.08 -14.28
#